data_AF-A0A924JWC0-F1
#
_entry.id   AF-A0A924JWC0-F1
#
_cell.length_a   1.000
_cell.length_b   1.000
_cell.length_c   1.000
_cell.angle_alpha   90.00
_cell.angle_beta   90.00
_cell.angle_gamma   90.00
#
_symmetry.space_group_name_H-M   'P 1'
#
loop_
_entity.id
_entity.type
_entity.pdbx_description
1 polymer ?
#
loop_
_entity_poly.entity_id
_entity_poly.type
_entity_poly.pdbx_seq_one_letter_code
_entity_poly.pdbx_strand_id
1 'polypeptide(L)'
;MDEKTGVDERRAGEKFVRFIDWLNHRLIPVIGPPDLGPYDAVLEKVGDAICPVCGTPMTEHSIDHSAANTILNCPAPHKPAPVHDQPINELGMPKRAK
;
A
#
# COMPACT_ATOMS: atom_id res chain seq x y z
N MET A 1 -39.20 4.56 -5.20
CA MET A 1 -37.98 5.13 -4.57
C MET A 1 -38.17 4.95 -3.09
N ASP A 2 -37.73 3.82 -2.57
CA ASP A 2 -38.08 3.32 -1.23
C ASP A 2 -37.13 3.88 -0.17
N GLU A 3 -37.62 4.87 0.57
CA GLU A 3 -36.96 5.53 1.70
C GLU A 3 -36.88 4.66 2.98
N LYS A 4 -37.46 3.45 2.96
CA LYS A 4 -37.60 2.59 4.16
C LYS A 4 -36.42 1.67 4.45
N THR A 5 -35.47 1.48 3.52
CA THR A 5 -34.33 0.55 3.68
C THR A 5 -33.20 1.12 4.55
N GLY A 6 -32.91 2.42 4.45
CA GLY A 6 -31.73 3.02 5.09
C GLY A 6 -31.79 3.17 6.63
N VAL A 7 -32.96 3.05 7.25
CA VAL A 7 -33.11 3.14 8.73
C VAL A 7 -32.96 1.75 9.38
N ASP A 8 -33.37 0.69 8.68
CA ASP A 8 -33.28 -0.69 9.17
C ASP A 8 -31.81 -1.17 9.18
N GLU A 9 -31.03 -0.84 8.15
CA GLU A 9 -29.61 -1.17 8.05
C GLU A 9 -28.76 -0.51 9.15
N ARG A 10 -29.04 0.77 9.48
CA ARG A 10 -28.35 1.47 10.58
C ARG A 10 -28.66 0.85 11.94
N ARG A 11 -29.92 0.50 12.19
CA ARG A 11 -30.38 -0.17 13.42
C ARG A 11 -29.86 -1.60 13.54
N ALA A 12 -29.74 -2.32 12.42
CA ALA A 12 -29.11 -3.64 12.37
C ALA A 12 -27.60 -3.55 12.64
N GLY A 13 -26.93 -2.54 12.08
CA GLY A 13 -25.53 -2.23 12.35
C GLY A 13 -25.26 -1.94 13.83
N GLU A 14 -26.10 -1.12 14.48
CA GLU A 14 -25.97 -0.83 15.92
C GLU A 14 -26.14 -2.09 16.79
N LYS A 15 -27.10 -2.96 16.46
CA LYS A 15 -27.29 -4.23 17.18
C LYS A 15 -26.09 -5.17 17.01
N PHE A 16 -25.52 -5.23 15.81
CA PHE A 16 -24.34 -6.04 15.51
C PHE A 16 -23.11 -5.55 16.27
N VAL A 17 -22.85 -4.23 16.27
CA VAL A 17 -21.74 -3.63 17.03
C VAL A 17 -21.87 -3.95 18.53
N ARG A 18 -23.06 -3.79 19.10
CA ARG A 18 -23.31 -4.11 20.52
C ARG A 18 -23.11 -5.59 20.86
N PHE A 19 -23.43 -6.48 19.92
CA PHE A 19 -23.17 -7.92 20.09
C PHE A 19 -21.67 -8.22 20.11
N ILE A 20 -20.90 -7.64 19.17
CA ILE A 20 -19.44 -7.79 19.12
C ILE A 20 -18.77 -7.20 20.37
N ASP A 21 -19.26 -6.07 20.88
CA ASP A 21 -18.76 -5.47 22.13
C ASP A 21 -19.00 -6.38 23.33
N TRP A 22 -20.21 -6.94 23.45
CA TRP A 22 -20.51 -7.90 24.52
C TRP A 22 -19.61 -9.14 24.44
N LEU A 23 -19.40 -9.66 23.22
CA LEU A 23 -18.55 -10.81 22.98
C LEU A 23 -17.10 -10.51 23.39
N ASN A 24 -16.56 -9.38 22.93
CA ASN A 24 -15.21 -8.94 23.31
C ASN A 24 -15.07 -8.77 24.83
N HIS A 25 -16.04 -8.15 25.50
CA HIS A 25 -16.02 -7.98 26.96
C HIS A 25 -16.00 -9.32 27.72
N ARG A 26 -16.62 -10.37 27.15
CA ARG A 26 -16.61 -11.72 27.73
C ARG A 26 -15.31 -12.48 27.46
N LEU A 27 -14.69 -12.27 26.31
CA LEU A 27 -13.48 -12.98 25.89
C LEU A 27 -12.18 -12.36 26.43
N ILE A 28 -12.04 -11.04 26.44
CA ILE A 28 -10.80 -10.34 26.83
C ILE A 28 -10.23 -10.82 28.18
N PRO A 29 -11.03 -11.07 29.24
CA PRO A 29 -10.49 -11.58 30.51
C PRO A 29 -9.86 -12.97 30.43
N VAL A 30 -10.22 -13.77 29.42
CA VAL A 30 -9.76 -15.15 29.26
C VAL A 30 -8.57 -15.24 28.29
N ILE A 31 -8.67 -14.58 27.14
CA ILE A 31 -7.65 -14.65 26.07
C ILE A 31 -6.66 -13.49 26.10
N GLY A 32 -6.93 -12.44 26.89
CA GLY A 32 -6.16 -11.21 26.90
C GLY A 32 -6.54 -10.24 25.77
N PRO A 33 -6.03 -9.00 25.80
CA PRO A 33 -6.10 -8.10 24.66
C PRO A 33 -5.31 -8.71 23.48
N PRO A 34 -5.67 -8.38 22.22
CA PRO A 34 -4.92 -8.83 21.07
C PRO A 34 -3.46 -8.35 21.18
N ASP A 35 -2.51 -9.27 21.01
CA ASP A 35 -1.11 -8.91 20.88
C ASP A 35 -0.96 -8.17 19.54
N LEU A 36 -0.69 -6.87 19.62
CA LEU A 36 -0.46 -6.05 18.44
C LEU A 36 0.87 -6.39 17.74
N GLY A 37 1.64 -7.32 18.32
CA GLY A 37 2.89 -7.81 17.77
C GLY A 37 3.99 -6.74 17.79
N PRO A 38 5.25 -7.14 17.59
CA PRO A 38 6.34 -6.19 17.48
C PRO A 38 6.28 -5.49 16.12
N TYR A 39 5.61 -4.33 16.06
CA TYR A 39 5.61 -3.49 14.87
C TYR A 39 7.03 -3.07 14.44
N ASP A 40 7.92 -2.89 15.41
CA ASP A 40 9.32 -2.50 15.17
C ASP A 40 10.07 -3.54 14.31
N ALA A 41 9.81 -4.84 14.51
CA ALA A 41 10.46 -5.91 13.75
C ALA A 41 10.05 -5.93 12.26
N VAL A 42 8.87 -5.39 11.94
CA VAL A 42 8.43 -5.21 10.55
C VAL A 42 9.13 -4.01 9.92
N LEU A 43 9.31 -2.92 10.67
CA LEU A 43 10.01 -1.72 10.19
C LEU A 43 11.50 -2.01 9.92
N GLU A 44 12.18 -2.75 10.80
CA GLU A 44 13.58 -3.16 10.60
C GLU A 44 13.75 -3.98 9.32
N LYS A 45 12.88 -4.98 9.09
CA LYS A 45 12.94 -5.81 7.87
C LYS A 45 12.72 -5.03 6.58
N VAL A 46 11.88 -4.00 6.61
CA VAL A 46 11.66 -3.15 5.43
C VAL A 46 12.87 -2.24 5.19
N GLY A 47 13.56 -1.80 6.26
CA GLY A 47 14.80 -1.04 6.15
C GLY A 47 15.94 -1.82 5.47
N ASP A 48 16.07 -3.11 5.78
CA ASP A 48 17.09 -4.00 5.19
C ASP A 48 16.81 -4.37 3.72
N ALA A 49 15.62 -4.04 3.19
CA ALA A 49 15.29 -4.32 1.81
C ALA A 49 16.12 -3.46 0.85
N ILE A 50 16.55 -4.07 -0.26
CA ILE A 50 17.27 -3.40 -1.33
C ILE A 50 16.29 -2.89 -2.39
N CYS A 51 16.48 -1.67 -2.86
CA CYS A 51 15.68 -1.12 -3.96
C CYS A 51 15.97 -1.86 -5.28
N PRO A 52 14.96 -2.40 -5.98
CA PRO A 52 15.16 -3.19 -7.20
C PRO A 52 15.58 -2.35 -8.42
N VAL A 53 15.51 -1.02 -8.32
CA VAL A 53 15.84 -0.09 -9.42
C VAL A 53 17.28 0.40 -9.30
N CYS A 54 17.68 0.90 -8.13
CA CYS A 54 19.01 1.48 -7.92
C CYS A 54 19.98 0.59 -7.14
N GLY A 55 19.49 -0.43 -6.42
CA GLY A 55 20.32 -1.33 -5.61
C GLY A 55 20.75 -0.78 -4.25
N THR A 56 20.31 0.42 -3.84
CA THR A 56 20.63 0.97 -2.51
C THR A 56 19.60 0.52 -1.45
N PRO A 57 19.96 0.54 -0.15
CA PRO A 57 19.02 0.24 0.93
C PRO A 57 17.77 1.15 0.91
N MET A 58 16.61 0.59 1.25
CA MET A 58 15.36 1.33 1.33
C MET A 58 15.36 2.41 2.41
N THR A 59 16.22 2.31 3.42
CA THR A 59 16.44 3.36 4.44
C THR A 59 16.97 4.67 3.88
N GLU A 60 17.62 4.65 2.72
CA GLU A 60 18.12 5.86 2.04
C GLU A 60 17.05 6.55 1.18
N HIS A 61 15.88 5.93 1.00
CA HIS A 61 14.80 6.47 0.20
C HIS A 61 13.88 7.36 1.05
N SER A 62 13.36 8.43 0.45
CA SER A 62 12.39 9.30 1.11
C SER A 62 10.99 9.02 0.56
N ILE A 63 10.04 8.71 1.44
CA ILE A 63 8.65 8.47 1.08
C ILE A 63 7.83 9.72 1.40
N ASP A 64 7.25 10.31 0.38
CA ASP A 64 6.36 11.47 0.47
C ASP A 64 4.89 11.02 0.43
N HIS A 65 4.17 11.30 1.51
CA HIS A 65 2.74 11.00 1.69
C HIS A 65 1.87 12.28 1.60
N SER A 66 2.40 13.40 1.10
CA SER A 66 1.67 14.67 1.03
C SER A 66 0.53 14.68 0.01
N ALA A 67 0.61 13.81 -1.01
CA ALA A 67 -0.40 13.67 -2.04
C ALA A 67 -1.25 12.40 -1.83
N ALA A 68 -2.37 12.31 -2.57
CA ALA A 68 -3.22 11.12 -2.57
C ALA A 68 -2.46 9.84 -2.98
N ASN A 69 -1.45 9.99 -3.85
CA ASN A 69 -0.53 8.92 -4.20
C ASN A 69 0.74 9.09 -3.38
N THR A 70 1.16 8.00 -2.72
CA THR A 70 2.46 7.96 -2.05
C THR A 70 3.56 7.95 -3.10
N ILE A 71 4.51 8.88 -3.00
CA ILE A 71 5.65 9.00 -3.90
C ILE A 71 6.91 8.52 -3.18
N LEU A 72 7.64 7.61 -3.81
CA LEU A 72 8.92 7.13 -3.30
C LEU A 72 10.07 7.77 -4.09
N ASN A 73 10.91 8.52 -3.39
CA ASN A 73 12.04 9.24 -3.96
C ASN A 73 13.31 8.41 -3.85
N CYS A 74 13.86 8.01 -5.00
CA CYS A 74 15.12 7.29 -5.12
C CYS A 74 16.31 8.26 -4.95
N PRO A 75 17.33 7.91 -4.13
CA PRO A 75 18.51 8.77 -3.95
C PRO A 75 19.48 8.72 -5.14
N ALA A 76 19.37 7.71 -6.00
CA ALA A 76 20.24 7.58 -7.16
C ALA A 76 19.93 8.67 -8.21
N PRO A 77 20.97 9.22 -8.89
CA PRO A 77 20.76 10.19 -9.93
C PRO A 77 19.95 9.58 -11.08
N HIS A 78 18.96 10.33 -11.58
CA HIS A 78 18.15 9.92 -12.72
C HIS A 78 19.03 9.67 -13.95
N LYS A 79 19.06 8.42 -14.43
CA LYS A 79 19.69 8.06 -15.69
C LYS A 79 18.65 8.16 -16.80
N PRO A 80 18.78 9.11 -17.76
CA PRO A 80 17.83 9.20 -18.85
C PRO A 80 17.86 7.90 -19.68
N ALA A 81 16.71 7.52 -20.21
CA ALA A 81 16.61 6.41 -21.13
C ALA A 81 17.56 6.65 -22.33
N PRO A 82 18.24 5.62 -22.84
CA PRO A 82 19.04 5.75 -24.05
C PRO A 82 18.17 6.29 -25.18
N VAL A 83 18.65 7.33 -25.87
CA VAL A 83 17.97 7.81 -27.08
C VAL A 83 18.13 6.72 -28.14
N HIS A 84 17.01 6.12 -28.54
CA HIS A 84 16.96 5.22 -29.70
C HIS A 84 16.61 6.05 -30.93
N ASP A 85 17.62 6.40 -31.73
CA ASP A 85 17.53 7.17 -32.97
C ASP A 85 17.20 6.29 -34.20
N GLN A 86 16.94 5.01 -33.98
CA GLN A 86 16.61 4.06 -35.04
C GLN A 86 15.30 4.47 -35.74
N PRO A 87 15.25 4.43 -37.08
CA PRO A 87 14.03 4.69 -37.81
C PRO A 87 12.92 3.74 -37.35
N ILE A 88 11.82 4.27 -36.84
CA ILE A 88 10.65 3.49 -36.44
C ILE A 88 9.64 3.37 -37.59
N ASN A 89 8.84 2.31 -37.59
CA ASN A 89 7.68 2.16 -38.48
C ASN A 89 6.41 2.78 -37.85
N GLU A 90 5.28 2.72 -38.56
CA GLU A 90 3.98 3.23 -38.10
C GLU A 90 3.45 2.58 -36.80
N LEU A 91 4.07 1.49 -36.36
CA LEU A 91 3.72 0.76 -35.13
C LEU A 91 4.71 1.04 -33.98
N GLY A 92 5.66 1.97 -34.16
CA GLY A 92 6.65 2.31 -33.13
C GLY A 92 7.75 1.25 -32.94
N MET A 93 7.92 0.33 -33.88
CA MET A 93 8.99 -0.68 -33.85
C MET A 93 10.19 -0.25 -34.71
N PRO A 94 11.43 -0.64 -34.36
CA PRO A 94 12.59 -0.36 -35.21
C PRO A 94 12.43 -0.98 -36.61
N LYS A 95 12.71 -0.21 -37.66
CA LYS A 95 12.71 -0.68 -39.05
C LYS A 95 13.81 -1.74 -39.20
N ARG A 96 13.44 -2.92 -39.70
CA ARG A 96 14.42 -3.97 -40.03
C ARG A 96 15.32 -3.47 -41.16
N ALA A 97 16.64 -3.55 -40.96
CA ALA A 97 17.58 -3.37 -42.05
C ALA A 97 17.33 -4.45 -43.11
N LYS A 98 17.23 -4.02 -44.37
CA LYS A 98 17.08 -4.91 -45.52
C LYS A 98 18.45 -5.28 -46.07
#